data_AF-A0A496YVE6-F1
#
_entry.id   AF-A0A496YVE6-F1
#
_cell.length_a   1.000
_cell.length_b   1.000
_cell.length_c   1.000
_cell.angle_alpha   90.00
_cell.angle_beta   90.00
_cell.angle_gamma   90.00
#
_symmetry.space_group_name_H-M   'P 1'
#
loop_
_entity.id
_entity.type
_entity.pdbx_description
1 polymer ?
#
loop_
_entity_poly.entity_id
_entity_poly.type
_entity_poly.pdbx_seq_one_letter_code
_entity_poly.pdbx_strand_id
1 'polypeptide(L)'
;MIFITRTGKSYDTEKDLSAPERHILQKLFIWKSMAKSVQQFREKKEEAFRRGWNNSGPVSESKVMKFIIVDLEEKLRQRLKKIEKNR
;
A
#
# COMPACT_ATOMS: atom_id res chain seq x y z
N MET A 1 -12.13 8.11 -0.07
CA MET A 1 -11.01 8.50 0.85
C MET A 1 -10.01 9.38 0.11
N ILE A 2 -9.55 10.48 0.71
CA ILE A 2 -8.42 11.25 0.14
C ILE A 2 -7.10 10.69 0.70
N PHE A 3 -6.19 10.29 -0.19
CA PHE A 3 -4.83 9.88 0.15
C PHE A 3 -3.83 11.00 -0.14
N ILE A 4 -3.06 11.40 0.86
CA ILE A 4 -1.99 12.40 0.71
C ILE A 4 -0.64 11.69 0.82
N THR A 5 0.13 11.76 -0.27
CA THR A 5 1.51 11.28 -0.33
C THR A 5 2.43 12.16 0.52
N ARG A 6 3.61 11.67 0.86
CA ARG A 6 4.65 12.44 1.55
C ARG A 6 5.10 13.68 0.75
N THR A 7 4.97 13.66 -0.58
CA THR A 7 5.31 14.80 -1.45
C THR A 7 4.19 15.84 -1.55
N GLY A 8 3.09 15.67 -0.81
CA GLY A 8 1.96 16.60 -0.81
C GLY A 8 0.95 16.37 -1.93
N LYS A 9 1.20 15.40 -2.83
CA LYS A 9 0.22 15.04 -3.87
C LYS A 9 -0.96 14.31 -3.24
N SER A 10 -2.17 14.78 -3.57
CA SER A 10 -3.44 14.17 -3.17
C SER A 10 -3.99 13.28 -4.27
N TYR A 11 -4.65 12.20 -3.87
CA TYR A 11 -5.44 11.33 -4.73
C TYR A 11 -6.80 11.10 -4.09
N ASP A 12 -7.87 11.31 -4.84
CA ASP A 12 -9.20 10.89 -4.46
C ASP A 12 -9.35 9.42 -4.84
N THR A 13 -9.16 8.53 -3.88
CA THR A 13 -9.16 7.08 -4.14
C THR A 13 -10.47 6.56 -4.73
N GLU A 14 -11.60 7.28 -4.55
CA GLU A 14 -12.89 6.89 -5.15
C GLU A 14 -12.93 7.15 -6.66
N LYS A 15 -12.24 8.19 -7.12
CA LYS A 15 -12.17 8.58 -8.54
C LYS A 15 -10.93 8.03 -9.24
N ASP A 16 -9.81 7.97 -8.53
CA ASP A 16 -8.49 7.70 -9.09
C ASP A 16 -8.08 6.22 -9.05
N LEU A 17 -8.81 5.40 -8.28
CA LEU A 17 -8.57 3.96 -8.18
C LEU A 17 -9.85 3.19 -8.51
N SER A 18 -9.68 2.01 -9.11
CA SER A 18 -10.77 1.05 -9.27
C SER A 18 -11.24 0.49 -7.92
N ALA A 19 -12.45 -0.06 -7.85
CA ALA A 19 -12.94 -0.70 -6.62
C ALA A 19 -12.00 -1.83 -6.11
N PRO A 20 -11.48 -2.73 -6.97
CA PRO A 20 -10.51 -3.73 -6.55
C PRO A 20 -9.22 -3.12 -5.98
N GLU A 21 -8.69 -2.07 -6.59
CA GLU A 21 -7.49 -1.38 -6.09
C GLU A 21 -7.72 -0.69 -4.75
N ARG A 22 -8.89 -0.06 -4.54
CA ARG A 22 -9.26 0.51 -3.24
C ARG A 22 -9.26 -0.54 -2.13
N HIS A 23 -9.81 -1.73 -2.41
CA HIS A 23 -9.80 -2.82 -1.43
C HIS A 23 -8.40 -3.35 -1.15
N ILE A 24 -7.56 -3.47 -2.18
CA ILE A 24 -6.15 -3.81 -2.00
C ILE A 24 -5.46 -2.75 -1.15
N LEU A 25 -5.68 -1.46 -1.44
CA LEU A 25 -5.10 -0.35 -0.68
C LEU A 25 -5.48 -0.42 0.82
N GLN A 26 -6.75 -0.70 1.14
CA GLN A 26 -7.20 -0.91 2.51
C GLN A 26 -6.44 -2.05 3.21
N LYS A 27 -6.28 -3.20 2.55
CA LYS A 27 -5.49 -4.33 3.09
C LYS A 27 -4.04 -3.91 3.32
N LEU A 28 -3.43 -3.21 2.37
CA LEU A 28 -2.04 -2.75 2.48
C LEU A 28 -1.81 -1.81 3.67
N PHE A 29 -2.77 -0.95 4.02
CA PHE A 29 -2.65 -0.13 5.22
C PHE A 29 -2.49 -0.95 6.50
N ILE A 30 -3.28 -2.02 6.64
CA ILE A 30 -3.22 -2.93 7.79
C ILE A 30 -1.87 -3.66 7.78
N TRP A 31 -1.46 -4.22 6.64
CA TRP A 31 -0.18 -4.92 6.55
C TRP A 31 1.02 -4.02 6.83
N LYS A 32 1.00 -2.77 6.39
CA LYS A 32 2.07 -1.81 6.63
C LYS A 32 2.31 -1.57 8.13
N SER A 33 1.26 -1.50 8.94
CA SER A 33 1.40 -1.27 10.39
C SER A 33 2.02 -2.49 11.11
N MET A 34 1.76 -3.69 10.60
CA MET A 34 2.23 -4.96 11.17
C MET A 34 3.59 -5.43 10.62
N ALA A 35 3.98 -4.98 9.43
CA ALA A 35 5.18 -5.48 8.74
C ALA A 35 6.45 -5.24 9.55
N LYS A 36 7.36 -6.20 9.57
CA LYS A 36 8.67 -6.09 10.25
C LYS A 36 9.80 -5.74 9.28
N SER A 37 9.55 -5.84 7.97
CA SER A 37 10.48 -5.47 6.91
C SER A 37 9.72 -4.97 5.68
N VAL A 38 10.41 -4.24 4.80
CA VAL A 38 9.85 -3.83 3.50
C VAL A 38 9.58 -5.05 2.61
N GLN A 39 10.43 -6.07 2.68
CA GLN A 39 10.25 -7.30 1.92
C GLN A 39 8.94 -8.01 2.29
N GLN A 40 8.64 -8.14 3.60
CA GLN A 40 7.38 -8.74 4.06
C GLN A 40 6.16 -7.96 3.53
N PHE A 41 6.26 -6.63 3.49
CA PHE A 41 5.20 -5.80 2.91
C PHE A 41 5.03 -6.04 1.40
N ARG A 42 6.12 -6.19 0.65
CA ARG A 42 6.08 -6.50 -0.78
C ARG A 42 5.46 -7.86 -1.08
N GLU A 43 5.79 -8.88 -0.30
CA GLU A 43 5.17 -10.21 -0.41
C GLU A 43 3.65 -10.13 -0.19
N LYS A 44 3.22 -9.36 0.82
CA LYS A 44 1.79 -9.13 1.09
C LYS A 44 1.11 -8.30 0.01
N LYS A 45 1.84 -7.38 -0.61
CA LYS A 45 1.37 -6.66 -1.80
C LYS A 45 1.11 -7.61 -2.95
N GLU A 46 2.10 -8.42 -3.33
CA GLU A 46 1.97 -9.38 -4.42
C GLU A 46 0.83 -10.37 -4.17
N GLU A 47 0.70 -10.87 -2.95
CA GLU A 47 -0.41 -11.72 -2.54
C GLU A 47 -1.78 -11.03 -2.73
N ALA A 48 -1.89 -9.76 -2.33
CA ALA A 48 -3.14 -9.00 -2.46
C ALA A 48 -3.52 -8.74 -3.92
N PHE A 49 -2.56 -8.42 -4.79
CA PHE A 49 -2.83 -8.22 -6.22
C PHE A 49 -3.13 -9.54 -6.94
N ARG A 50 -2.47 -10.64 -6.58
CA ARG A 50 -2.70 -11.95 -7.19
C ARG A 50 -4.08 -12.52 -6.85
N ARG A 51 -4.50 -12.42 -5.58
CA ARG A 51 -5.81 -12.92 -5.13
C ARG A 51 -6.96 -11.94 -5.43
N GLY A 52 -6.65 -10.65 -5.48
CA GLY A 52 -7.64 -9.59 -5.59
C GLY A 52 -8.55 -9.48 -4.36
N TRP A 53 -9.78 -9.09 -4.58
CA TRP A 53 -10.80 -8.96 -3.54
C TRP A 53 -11.60 -10.27 -3.44
N ASN A 54 -11.68 -10.90 -2.26
CA ASN A 54 -12.41 -12.16 -2.07
C ASN A 54 -12.10 -13.25 -3.11
N ASN A 55 -10.83 -13.41 -3.51
CA ASN A 55 -10.41 -14.33 -4.57
C ASN A 55 -11.05 -14.04 -5.95
N SER A 56 -11.40 -12.77 -6.22
CA SER A 56 -11.87 -12.30 -7.54
C SER A 56 -10.87 -12.51 -8.68
N GLY A 57 -9.63 -12.90 -8.34
CA GLY A 57 -8.55 -13.10 -9.30
C GLY A 57 -7.60 -11.91 -9.38
N PRO A 58 -6.62 -11.97 -10.29
CA PRO A 58 -5.57 -10.95 -10.40
C PRO A 58 -6.13 -9.57 -10.72
N VAL A 59 -5.61 -8.55 -10.03
CA VAL A 59 -5.93 -7.15 -10.27
C VAL A 59 -4.75 -6.48 -10.96
N SER A 60 -5.00 -5.70 -12.01
CA SER A 60 -3.96 -4.91 -12.67
C SER A 60 -3.63 -3.66 -11.84
N GLU A 61 -2.35 -3.35 -11.69
CA GLU A 61 -1.86 -2.20 -10.93
C GLU A 61 -1.85 -0.94 -11.81
N SER A 62 -2.69 0.05 -11.49
CA SER A 62 -2.65 1.35 -12.16
C SER A 62 -1.41 2.18 -11.77
N LYS A 63 -1.13 3.21 -12.56
CA LYS A 63 -0.06 4.18 -12.25
C LYS A 63 -0.29 4.86 -10.90
N VAL A 64 -1.52 5.25 -10.58
CA VAL A 64 -1.86 5.90 -9.31
C VAL A 64 -1.60 4.95 -8.15
N MET A 65 -2.06 3.71 -8.26
CA MET A 65 -1.84 2.69 -7.25
C MET A 65 -0.35 2.43 -7.01
N LYS A 66 0.44 2.33 -8.08
CA LYS A 66 1.91 2.20 -8.00
C LYS A 66 2.55 3.36 -7.23
N PHE A 67 2.15 4.61 -7.48
CA PHE A 67 2.66 5.77 -6.74
C PHE A 67 2.31 5.72 -5.26
N ILE A 68 1.07 5.33 -4.92
CA ILE A 68 0.62 5.18 -3.54
C ILE A 68 1.44 4.09 -2.83
N ILE A 69 1.67 2.95 -3.48
CA ILE A 69 2.46 1.84 -2.91
C ILE A 69 3.90 2.26 -2.62
N VAL A 70 4.55 2.98 -3.54
CA VAL A 70 5.90 3.51 -3.32
C VAL A 70 5.93 4.41 -2.08
N ASP A 71 4.92 5.28 -1.91
CA ASP A 71 4.79 6.13 -0.73
C ASP A 71 4.56 5.32 0.56
N LEU A 72 3.78 4.23 0.49
CA LEU A 72 3.59 3.32 1.63
C LEU A 72 4.89 2.61 2.02
N GLU A 73 5.69 2.15 1.06
CA GLU A 73 7.01 1.55 1.30
C GLU A 73 7.96 2.55 1.97
N GLU A 74 8.00 3.79 1.50
CA GLU A 74 8.83 4.85 2.10
C GLU A 74 8.40 5.15 3.54
N LYS A 75 7.09 5.29 3.79
CA LYS A 75 6.57 5.46 5.15
C LYS A 75 6.88 4.25 6.05
N LEU A 76 6.91 3.03 5.49
CA LEU A 76 7.32 1.83 6.21
C LEU A 76 8.81 1.87 6.57
N ARG A 77 9.68 2.22 5.61
CA ARG A 77 11.12 2.40 5.85
C ARG A 77 11.37 3.38 6.99
N GLN A 78 10.69 4.52 6.98
CA GLN A 78 10.81 5.54 8.04
C GLN A 78 10.36 5.01 9.41
N ARG A 79 9.24 4.27 9.46
CA ARG A 79 8.77 3.64 10.70
C ARG A 79 9.79 2.65 11.25
N LEU A 80 10.32 1.77 10.41
CA LEU A 80 11.29 0.75 10.82
C LEU A 80 12.58 1.38 11.34
N LYS A 81 13.12 2.39 10.64
CA LYS A 81 14.29 3.16 11.11
C LYS A 81 14.07 3.83 12.47
N LYS A 82 12.86 4.38 12.70
CA LYS A 82 12.51 4.99 13.99
C LYS A 82 12.48 3.96 15.12
N ILE A 83 11.98 2.75 14.85
CA ILE A 83 11.96 1.65 15.83
C ILE A 83 13.39 1.19 16.15
N GLU A 84 14.26 1.08 15.15
CA GLU A 84 15.65 0.70 15.33
C GLU A 84 16.43 1.72 16.17
N LYS A 85 16.26 3.03 15.90
CA LYS A 85 16.92 4.09 16.68
C LYS A 85 16.47 4.15 18.15
N ASN A 86 15.29 3.62 18.46
CA ASN A 86 14.71 3.63 19.80
C ASN A 86 14.99 2.33 20.59
N ARG A 87 15.78 1.40 20.03
CA ARG A 87 16.27 0.19 20.69
C ARG A 87 17.69 0.40 21.18
#